data_AF-A4AA42-F1
#
_entry.id   AF-A4AA42-F1
#
_cell.length_a   1.000
_cell.length_b   1.000
_cell.length_c   1.000
_cell.angle_alpha   90.00
_cell.angle_beta   90.00
_cell.angle_gamma   90.00
#
_symmetry.space_group_name_H-M   'P 1'
#
loop_
_entity.id
_entity.type
_entity.pdbx_description
1 polymer ?
#
loop_
_entity_poly.entity_id
_entity_poly.type
_entity_poly.pdbx_seq_one_letter_code
_entity_poly.pdbx_strand_id
1 'polypeptide(L)'
;MYNTKKSNGRLGANHSVIKSSLLIAASALGLSLLPLYASAEITQECILEGTVDMRKAEELGQPVYVKFRNARRGTEAGCSLNRRAKSRRVQFTSSPDITDVKTAPHGSKVRYRYIERDNQAGKWELLDVSGA
;
A
#
# COMPACT_ATOMS: atom_id res chain seq x y z
N MET A 1 -21.19 -21.21 -49.86
CA MET A 1 -21.02 -20.79 -51.26
C MET A 1 -22.22 -19.93 -51.66
N TYR A 2 -21.92 -18.69 -52.09
CA TYR A 2 -22.71 -17.74 -52.88
C TYR A 2 -24.17 -17.42 -52.48
N ASN A 3 -24.46 -16.26 -51.91
CA ASN A 3 -24.59 -14.91 -52.51
C ASN A 3 -25.94 -14.60 -53.20
N THR A 4 -26.70 -13.74 -52.51
CA THR A 4 -27.26 -12.45 -52.98
C THR A 4 -28.44 -12.37 -53.96
N LYS A 5 -29.14 -11.24 -53.76
CA LYS A 5 -29.92 -10.42 -54.72
C LYS A 5 -31.36 -10.90 -54.96
N LYS A 6 -32.37 -10.04 -55.12
CA LYS A 6 -32.53 -8.58 -55.21
C LYS A 6 -34.03 -8.35 -55.37
N SER A 7 -34.63 -7.44 -54.62
CA SER A 7 -35.97 -6.94 -54.95
C SER A 7 -35.88 -5.45 -55.23
N ASN A 8 -36.15 -5.08 -56.47
CA ASN A 8 -36.36 -3.71 -56.92
C ASN A 8 -37.80 -3.31 -56.58
N GLY A 9 -37.97 -2.21 -55.84
CA GLY A 9 -39.28 -1.67 -55.50
C GLY A 9 -39.32 -0.16 -55.68
N ARG A 10 -39.77 0.25 -56.86
CA ARG A 10 -40.34 1.54 -57.31
C ARG A 10 -40.27 2.77 -56.40
N LEU A 11 -39.73 3.83 -57.00
CA LEU A 11 -40.01 5.24 -56.73
C LEU A 11 -41.52 5.50 -56.54
N GLY A 12 -41.85 6.11 -55.40
CA GLY A 12 -42.99 6.99 -55.22
C GLY A 12 -42.47 8.22 -54.50
N ALA A 13 -42.03 9.24 -55.25
CA ALA A 13 -41.78 10.55 -54.69
C ALA A 13 -43.13 11.26 -54.60
N ASN A 14 -43.48 11.83 -53.45
CA ASN A 14 -44.25 13.07 -53.41
C ASN A 14 -44.11 13.77 -52.05
N HIS A 15 -43.74 15.05 -52.17
CA HIS A 15 -44.13 16.17 -51.31
C HIS A 15 -43.35 16.36 -50.00
N SER A 16 -42.27 17.12 -50.17
CA SER A 16 -41.81 18.24 -49.34
C SER A 16 -42.33 18.34 -47.90
N VAL A 17 -41.43 18.09 -46.96
CA VAL A 17 -41.39 18.82 -45.69
C VAL A 17 -39.93 19.20 -45.44
N ILE A 18 -39.67 20.50 -45.53
CA ILE A 18 -38.44 21.14 -45.05
C ILE A 18 -38.34 20.83 -43.55
N LYS A 19 -37.25 20.23 -43.08
CA LYS A 19 -36.77 20.40 -41.70
C LYS A 19 -35.36 19.83 -41.52
N SER A 20 -34.45 20.79 -41.37
CA SER A 20 -33.31 20.80 -40.45
C SER A 20 -32.24 19.72 -40.57
N SER A 21 -31.09 20.18 -41.04
CA SER A 21 -29.76 19.63 -40.85
C SER A 21 -29.56 19.08 -39.42
N LEU A 22 -29.18 17.81 -39.31
CA LEU A 22 -28.63 17.23 -38.09
C LEU A 22 -27.28 16.61 -38.46
N LEU A 23 -26.24 17.44 -38.39
CA LEU A 23 -24.86 16.96 -38.31
C LEU A 23 -24.72 16.26 -36.95
N ILE A 24 -24.64 14.94 -36.96
CA ILE A 24 -24.34 14.16 -35.76
C ILE A 24 -22.86 14.37 -35.46
N ALA A 25 -22.55 15.38 -34.64
CA ALA A 25 -21.23 15.54 -34.05
C ALA A 25 -21.01 14.39 -33.05
N ALA A 26 -20.20 13.41 -33.43
CA ALA A 26 -19.75 12.36 -32.53
C ALA A 26 -18.78 12.96 -31.51
N SER A 27 -19.30 13.45 -30.39
CA SER A 27 -18.49 13.79 -29.23
C SER A 27 -17.95 12.50 -28.61
N ALA A 28 -16.68 12.20 -28.90
CA ALA A 28 -15.93 11.18 -28.18
C ALA A 28 -15.88 11.57 -26.69
N LEU A 29 -16.72 10.94 -25.88
CA LEU A 29 -16.60 11.00 -24.43
C LEU A 29 -15.32 10.26 -24.06
N GLY A 30 -14.22 11.00 -23.93
CA GLY A 30 -13.02 10.50 -23.27
C GLY A 30 -13.39 10.18 -21.83
N LEU A 31 -13.62 8.90 -21.52
CA LEU A 31 -13.62 8.44 -20.14
C LEU A 31 -12.21 8.65 -19.61
N SER A 32 -12.00 9.79 -18.94
CA SER A 32 -10.87 9.98 -18.05
C SER A 32 -11.01 8.95 -16.93
N LEU A 33 -10.31 7.83 -17.08
CA LEU A 33 -10.04 6.86 -16.02
C LEU A 33 -9.20 7.58 -14.96
N LEU A 34 -9.87 8.31 -14.08
CA LEU A 34 -9.23 8.79 -12.86
C LEU A 34 -8.76 7.54 -12.10
N PRO A 35 -7.46 7.38 -11.82
CA PRO A 35 -7.02 6.31 -10.93
C PRO A 35 -7.72 6.54 -9.60
N LEU A 36 -8.68 5.67 -9.27
CA LEU A 36 -9.18 5.54 -7.92
C LEU A 36 -7.99 5.05 -7.09
N TYR A 37 -7.33 6.00 -6.41
CA TYR A 37 -6.36 5.66 -5.37
C TYR A 37 -7.14 4.98 -4.25
N ALA A 38 -7.33 3.67 -4.36
CA ALA A 38 -7.76 2.83 -3.26
C ALA A 38 -6.61 2.85 -2.24
N SER A 39 -6.64 3.82 -1.33
CA SER A 39 -5.77 3.79 -0.16
C SER A 39 -6.21 2.60 0.67
N ALA A 40 -5.44 1.51 0.63
CA ALA A 40 -5.69 0.35 1.46
C ALA A 40 -5.72 0.78 2.94
N GLU A 41 -6.79 0.40 3.62
CA GLU A 41 -7.02 0.74 5.02
C GLU A 41 -5.87 0.23 5.89
N ILE A 42 -5.45 1.04 6.87
CA ILE A 42 -4.45 0.62 7.86
C ILE A 42 -5.13 -0.31 8.84
N THR A 43 -4.75 -1.58 8.81
CA THR A 43 -5.30 -2.63 9.66
C THR A 43 -4.54 -2.74 10.98
N GLN A 44 -3.27 -2.32 11.02
CA GLN A 44 -2.44 -2.34 12.21
C GLN A 44 -1.42 -1.21 12.20
N GLU A 45 -1.26 -0.54 13.35
CA GLU A 45 -0.19 0.43 13.59
C GLU A 45 0.43 0.18 14.98
N CYS A 46 1.72 -0.14 14.98
CA CYS A 46 2.48 -0.40 16.20
C CYS A 46 3.66 0.56 16.34
N ILE A 47 3.81 1.16 17.52
CA ILE A 47 5.00 1.91 17.93
C ILE A 47 5.87 1.00 18.80
N LEU A 48 7.07 0.73 18.34
CA LEU A 48 7.97 -0.29 18.85
C LEU A 48 9.20 0.34 19.48
N GLU A 49 9.49 -0.03 20.72
CA GLU A 49 10.65 0.48 21.45
C GLU A 49 11.65 -0.66 21.66
N GLY A 50 12.89 -0.40 21.26
CA GLY A 50 13.98 -1.36 21.29
C GLY A 50 15.28 -0.78 21.86
N THR A 51 16.27 -1.65 21.97
CA THR A 51 17.64 -1.26 22.34
C THR A 51 18.62 -1.97 21.42
N VAL A 52 19.62 -1.24 20.93
CA VAL A 52 20.68 -1.78 20.09
C VAL A 52 21.58 -2.70 20.91
N ASP A 53 21.72 -3.95 20.47
CA ASP A 53 22.49 -5.00 21.13
C ASP A 53 23.61 -5.50 20.20
N MET A 54 24.71 -4.76 20.13
CA MET A 54 25.85 -5.08 19.27
C MET A 54 26.53 -6.39 19.65
N ARG A 55 26.50 -6.76 20.95
CA ARG A 55 26.95 -8.07 21.40
C ARG A 55 26.15 -9.18 20.76
N LYS A 56 24.82 -9.04 20.75
CA LYS A 56 23.96 -10.04 20.10
C LYS A 56 24.11 -10.02 18.57
N ALA A 57 24.36 -8.86 17.99
CA ALA A 57 24.63 -8.73 16.56
C ALA A 57 25.88 -9.52 16.16
N GLU A 58 26.98 -9.36 16.90
CA GLU A 58 28.23 -10.09 16.70
C GLU A 58 28.03 -11.62 16.81
N GLU A 59 27.34 -12.08 17.86
CA GLU A 59 27.01 -13.52 18.03
C GLU A 59 26.23 -14.10 16.84
N LEU A 60 25.45 -13.29 16.14
CA LEU A 60 24.62 -13.69 15.01
C LEU A 60 25.27 -13.40 13.65
N GLY A 61 26.46 -12.81 13.62
CA GLY A 61 27.11 -12.35 12.38
C GLY A 61 26.30 -11.26 11.66
N GLN A 62 25.56 -10.44 12.39
CA GLN A 62 24.72 -9.36 11.86
C GLN A 62 25.36 -8.00 12.14
N PRO A 63 25.19 -7.01 11.25
CA PRO A 63 25.76 -5.67 11.45
C PRO A 63 25.14 -4.92 12.63
N VAL A 64 23.86 -5.17 12.94
CA VAL A 64 23.19 -4.61 14.12
C VAL A 64 22.02 -5.51 14.50
N TYR A 65 21.72 -5.59 15.79
CA TYR A 65 20.56 -6.29 16.32
C TYR A 65 19.78 -5.35 17.24
N VAL A 66 18.48 -5.24 17.02
CA VAL A 66 17.59 -4.45 17.87
C VAL A 66 16.72 -5.38 18.71
N LYS A 67 16.82 -5.23 20.03
CA LYS A 67 16.03 -5.99 20.98
C LYS A 67 14.78 -5.21 21.37
N PHE A 68 13.67 -5.48 20.68
CA PHE A 68 12.37 -4.91 21.01
C PHE A 68 11.83 -5.46 22.33
N ARG A 69 11.33 -4.56 23.19
CA ARG A 69 10.78 -4.90 24.51
C ARG A 69 9.36 -4.40 24.72
N ASN A 70 8.94 -3.41 23.93
CA ASN A 70 7.63 -2.80 24.02
C ASN A 70 7.04 -2.60 22.62
N ALA A 71 5.71 -2.62 22.55
CA ALA A 71 4.93 -2.39 21.34
C ALA A 71 3.59 -1.77 21.75
N ARG A 72 3.33 -0.51 21.39
CA ARG A 72 2.09 0.18 21.74
C ARG A 72 1.29 0.45 20.47
N ARG A 73 -0.01 0.70 20.61
CA ARG A 73 -0.83 1.14 19.47
C ARG A 73 -0.34 2.49 18.96
N GLY A 74 -0.40 2.68 17.65
CA GLY A 74 -0.27 3.98 17.02
C GLY A 74 -1.58 4.77 17.09
N THR A 75 -1.68 5.81 16.26
CA THR A 75 -2.82 6.72 16.19
C THR A 75 -3.98 6.15 15.37
N GLU A 76 -3.67 5.48 14.25
CA GLU A 76 -4.60 5.14 13.17
C GLU A 76 -5.25 3.76 13.37
N ALA A 77 -4.55 2.81 14.01
CA ALA A 77 -5.08 1.47 14.23
C ALA A 77 -4.61 0.82 15.55
N GLY A 78 -5.19 -0.34 15.85
CA GLY A 78 -4.75 -1.19 16.95
C GLY A 78 -3.37 -1.79 16.69
N CYS A 79 -2.73 -2.30 17.75
CA CYS A 79 -1.50 -3.08 17.65
C CYS A 79 -1.74 -4.48 18.22
N SER A 80 -1.70 -5.48 17.35
CA SER A 80 -1.90 -6.91 17.63
C SER A 80 -0.64 -7.75 17.46
N LEU A 81 0.55 -7.12 17.29
CA LEU A 81 1.82 -7.83 17.23
C LEU A 81 1.97 -8.77 18.43
N ASN A 82 2.23 -10.04 18.13
CA ASN A 82 2.03 -11.16 19.04
C ASN A 82 3.01 -11.09 20.22
N ARG A 83 2.59 -10.42 21.29
CA ARG A 83 3.21 -10.52 22.61
C ARG A 83 2.81 -11.86 23.19
N ARG A 84 3.59 -12.93 22.90
CA ARG A 84 3.41 -14.19 23.63
C ARG A 84 3.43 -13.87 25.12
N ALA A 85 2.35 -14.18 25.85
CA ALA A 85 2.16 -13.76 27.24
C ALA A 85 3.34 -14.12 28.18
N LYS A 86 4.15 -15.12 27.81
CA LYS A 86 5.34 -15.57 28.56
C LYS A 86 6.68 -15.04 28.00
N SER A 87 6.69 -14.38 26.85
CA SER A 87 7.88 -13.85 26.16
C SER A 87 7.71 -12.36 25.93
N ARG A 88 8.56 -11.53 26.58
CA ARG A 88 8.69 -10.09 26.30
C ARG A 88 9.26 -9.77 24.90
N ARG A 89 9.37 -10.77 24.01
CA ARG A 89 9.78 -10.59 22.62
C ARG A 89 8.55 -10.42 21.74
N VAL A 90 8.56 -9.33 20.99
CA VAL A 90 7.63 -9.11 19.89
C VAL A 90 8.08 -9.97 18.71
N GLN A 91 7.16 -10.75 18.14
CA GLN A 91 7.40 -11.50 16.90
C GLN A 91 6.83 -10.71 15.73
N PHE A 92 7.61 -10.60 14.66
CA PHE A 92 7.27 -9.80 13.49
C PHE A 92 7.05 -10.68 12.27
N THR A 93 6.13 -10.26 11.41
CA THR A 93 5.92 -10.81 10.07
C THR A 93 6.99 -10.34 9.08
N SER A 94 7.63 -9.19 9.34
CA SER A 94 8.80 -8.66 8.60
C SER A 94 9.78 -7.94 9.54
N SER A 95 11.08 -7.90 9.20
CA SER A 95 12.11 -7.18 9.97
C SER A 95 12.28 -5.73 9.45
N PRO A 96 12.60 -4.75 10.32
CA PRO A 96 12.91 -3.39 9.86
C PRO A 96 14.16 -3.35 9.00
N ASP A 97 14.24 -2.37 8.10
CA ASP A 97 15.54 -1.97 7.55
C ASP A 97 16.38 -1.42 8.70
N ILE A 98 17.59 -1.98 8.79
CA ILE A 98 18.55 -1.67 9.82
C ILE A 98 19.55 -0.61 9.38
N THR A 99 19.55 -0.19 8.11
CA THR A 99 20.54 0.71 7.52
C THR A 99 20.67 2.01 8.30
N ASP A 100 19.55 2.58 8.75
CA ASP A 100 19.52 3.83 9.52
C ASP A 100 20.00 3.68 10.97
N VAL A 101 20.20 2.45 11.46
CA VAL A 101 20.63 2.14 12.84
C VAL A 101 22.01 1.45 12.88
N LYS A 102 22.62 1.12 11.72
CA LYS A 102 23.91 0.42 11.65
C LYS A 102 25.04 1.12 12.41
N THR A 103 25.01 2.44 12.50
CA THR A 103 26.04 3.26 13.18
C THR A 103 25.67 3.60 14.62
N ALA A 104 24.50 3.18 15.10
CA ALA A 104 24.06 3.48 16.46
C ALA A 104 24.90 2.69 17.48
N PRO A 105 25.43 3.34 18.54
CA PRO A 105 26.18 2.66 19.58
C PRO A 105 25.38 1.54 20.28
N HIS A 106 26.08 0.56 20.84
CA HIS A 106 25.46 -0.41 21.75
C HIS A 106 24.74 0.30 22.89
N GLY A 107 23.53 -0.14 23.22
CA GLY A 107 22.70 0.46 24.27
C GLY A 107 21.76 1.58 23.78
N SER A 108 21.96 2.09 22.56
CA SER A 108 21.09 3.12 21.97
C SER A 108 19.63 2.69 21.99
N LYS A 109 18.74 3.63 22.31
CA LYS A 109 17.30 3.43 22.23
C LYS A 109 16.83 3.74 20.82
N VAL A 110 15.93 2.90 20.32
CA VAL A 110 15.32 3.09 19.00
C VAL A 110 13.83 2.99 19.09
N ARG A 111 13.14 3.81 18.29
CA ARG A 111 11.69 3.74 18.11
C ARG A 111 11.37 3.53 16.65
N TYR A 112 10.55 2.54 16.38
CA TYR A 112 10.05 2.25 15.05
C TYR A 112 8.52 2.36 15.02
N ARG A 113 7.99 2.79 13.90
CA ARG A 113 6.59 2.59 13.52
C ARG A 113 6.49 1.43 12.55
N TYR A 114 5.54 0.55 12.81
CA TYR A 114 5.17 -0.56 11.94
C TYR A 114 3.73 -0.43 11.50
N ILE A 115 3.48 -0.44 10.19
CA ILE A 115 2.14 -0.31 9.61
C ILE A 115 1.85 -1.49 8.68
N GLU A 116 0.77 -2.21 8.92
CA GLU A 116 0.16 -3.09 7.92
C GLU A 116 -1.08 -2.42 7.32
N ARG A 117 -1.23 -2.59 6.01
CA ARG A 117 -2.42 -2.18 5.27
C ARG A 117 -3.05 -3.42 4.65
N ASP A 118 -4.34 -3.36 4.41
CA ASP A 118 -5.06 -4.48 3.81
C ASP A 118 -4.39 -4.94 2.50
N ASN A 119 -4.17 -6.25 2.38
CA ASN A 119 -3.48 -6.88 1.26
C ASN A 119 -2.06 -6.33 0.95
N GLN A 120 -1.38 -5.70 1.90
CA GLN A 120 -0.01 -5.18 1.72
C GLN A 120 0.97 -5.72 2.76
N ALA A 121 2.23 -5.84 2.36
CA ALA A 121 3.32 -6.16 3.29
C ALA A 121 3.48 -5.03 4.33
N GLY A 122 3.76 -5.42 5.57
CA GLY A 122 4.00 -4.46 6.65
C GLY A 122 5.24 -3.61 6.40
N LYS A 123 5.10 -2.30 6.62
CA LYS A 123 6.13 -1.29 6.43
C LYS A 123 6.71 -0.84 7.75
N TRP A 124 8.01 -0.63 7.76
CA TRP A 124 8.77 -0.14 8.90
C TRP A 124 9.24 1.29 8.64
N GLU A 125 9.16 2.13 9.65
CA GLU A 125 9.65 3.50 9.63
C GLU A 125 10.43 3.74 10.93
N LEU A 126 11.68 4.18 10.82
CA LEU A 126 12.45 4.60 11.98
C LEU A 126 11.96 5.99 12.40
N LEU A 127 11.46 6.09 13.63
CA LEU A 127 10.98 7.36 14.18
C LEU A 127 12.08 8.12 14.90
N ASP A 128 12.98 7.39 15.57
CA ASP A 128 13.94 7.98 16.49
C ASP A 128 15.07 7.01 16.85
N VAL A 129 16.26 7.57 17.04
CA VAL A 129 17.44 6.90 17.60
C VAL A 129 18.07 7.87 18.60
N SER A 130 18.16 7.43 19.85
CA SER A 130 18.84 8.17 20.91
C SER A 130 20.01 7.36 21.46
N GLY A 131 21.14 8.04 21.67
CA GLY A 131 22.38 7.45 22.16
C GLY A 131 22.25 6.83 23.55
N ALA A 132 23.24 6.01 23.90
CA ALA A 132 23.37 5.33 25.19
C ALA A 132 23.92 6.27 26.27
#